data_AF-A0AAU3T2A5-F1
#
_entry.id   AF-A0AAU3T2A5-F1
#
_cell.length_a   1.000
_cell.length_b   1.000
_cell.length_c   1.000
_cell.angle_alpha   90.00
_cell.angle_beta   90.00
_cell.angle_gamma   90.00
#
_symmetry.space_group_name_H-M   'P 1'
#
loop_
_entity.id
_entity.type
_entity.pdbx_description
1 polymer ?
#
loop_
_entity_poly.entity_id
_entity_poly.type
_entity_poly.pdbx_seq_one_letter_code
_entity_poly.pdbx_strand_id
1 'polypeptide(L)'
;MMRRTAVAAVAVLTLLATWGGAGGVTAAAVPKAAGAAACGVLAPGASAAAERAVGAACEQIGVWYTWGGGHGPQPGPTYGQVDPSDPDSAHDPERLGFDCSGLVRYAYARAVGGDPLSGNAYHQFHSPQVNQRFTAAQGTGPLLPGDLLAWGSGGSIHHIAIYLGAGKMVEARESGTRITVSDVRLGGDYAGAVRIAPAAAPGTFSTWGTDVWTHKEPSTTSPRVHRFPGPTTVRVECQKHAEPVTAEGYTNDAWSYLPEYGAWITNIYIKGPAWLDGVRTCP
;
A
#
# COMPACT_ATOMS: atom_id res chain seq x y z
N MET A 1 80.63 25.92 35.36
CA MET A 1 80.76 27.40 35.29
C MET A 1 79.37 28.01 35.28
N MET A 2 79.14 28.98 36.17
CA MET A 2 77.87 29.69 36.37
C MET A 2 77.49 30.56 35.16
N ARG A 3 76.19 30.93 35.13
CA ARG A 3 75.53 32.13 34.58
C ARG A 3 74.62 31.81 33.39
N ARG A 4 73.44 32.41 33.21
CA ARG A 4 72.49 33.25 33.98
C ARG A 4 71.45 33.66 32.90
N THR A 5 70.14 33.65 33.22
CA THR A 5 69.08 34.57 32.70
C THR A 5 68.82 34.57 31.17
N ALA A 6 67.64 34.85 30.61
CA ALA A 6 66.46 35.58 31.08
C ALA A 6 65.21 35.09 30.33
N VAL A 7 64.06 35.26 30.98
CA VAL A 7 62.72 35.17 30.37
C VAL A 7 62.45 36.47 29.60
N ALA A 8 62.02 36.37 28.35
CA ALA A 8 61.48 37.49 27.58
C ALA A 8 60.05 37.15 27.16
N ALA A 9 59.09 37.89 27.73
CA ALA A 9 57.70 37.87 27.34
C ALA A 9 57.54 38.64 26.02
N VAL A 10 56.87 38.03 25.04
CA VAL A 10 56.47 38.70 23.79
C VAL A 10 54.96 38.90 23.84
N ALA A 11 54.56 40.16 23.91
CA ALA A 11 53.19 40.60 23.77
C ALA A 11 52.74 40.43 22.31
N VAL A 12 51.65 39.68 22.10
CA VAL A 12 51.03 39.54 20.78
C VAL A 12 50.03 40.67 20.59
N LEU A 13 50.34 41.57 19.66
CA LEU A 13 49.46 42.64 19.20
C LEU A 13 48.33 42.03 18.36
N THR A 14 47.08 42.19 18.81
CA THR A 14 45.88 41.81 18.08
C THR A 14 45.58 42.84 16.98
N LEU A 15 45.69 42.45 15.70
CA LEU A 15 45.12 43.21 14.59
C LEU A 15 43.63 42.89 14.45
N LEU A 16 42.80 43.92 14.63
CA LEU A 16 41.38 43.95 14.29
C LEU A 16 41.22 43.94 12.77
N ALA A 17 40.73 42.84 12.21
CA ALA A 17 40.15 42.80 10.87
C ALA A 17 38.63 42.87 11.00
N THR A 18 38.06 44.01 10.64
CA THR A 18 36.60 44.22 10.54
C THR A 18 36.08 43.46 9.32
N TRP A 19 35.42 42.32 9.53
CA TRP A 19 34.59 41.67 8.52
C TRP A 19 33.14 42.08 8.70
N GLY A 20 32.55 42.55 7.60
CA GLY A 20 31.21 43.09 7.51
C GLY A 20 30.14 42.07 7.89
N GLY A 21 29.05 42.60 8.44
CA GLY A 21 27.90 41.82 8.86
C GLY A 21 27.29 41.02 7.72
N ALA A 22 27.28 39.70 7.88
CA ALA A 22 26.29 38.85 7.24
C ALA A 22 25.06 38.84 8.16
N GLY A 23 24.01 39.54 7.74
CA GLY A 23 22.69 39.43 8.34
C GLY A 23 22.27 37.97 8.34
N GLY A 24 22.05 37.41 9.53
CA GLY A 24 21.46 36.10 9.69
C GLY A 24 20.06 36.10 9.12
N VAL A 25 19.91 35.65 7.87
CA VAL A 25 18.64 35.14 7.38
C VAL A 25 18.36 33.88 8.17
N THR A 26 17.58 34.01 9.24
CA THR A 26 16.84 32.88 9.79
C THR A 26 16.03 32.31 8.63
N ALA A 27 16.40 31.12 8.17
CA ALA A 27 15.56 30.37 7.25
C ALA A 27 14.21 30.19 7.95
N ALA A 28 13.22 30.98 7.53
CA ALA A 28 11.86 30.80 7.97
C ALA A 28 11.48 29.38 7.57
N ALA A 29 11.21 28.53 8.57
CA ALA A 29 10.67 27.21 8.32
C ALA A 29 9.41 27.40 7.46
N VAL A 30 9.43 26.82 6.25
CA VAL A 30 8.26 26.74 5.40
C VAL A 30 7.15 26.12 6.26
N PRO A 31 5.98 26.77 6.43
CA PRO A 31 4.93 26.20 7.24
C PRO A 31 4.54 24.86 6.61
N LYS A 32 4.71 23.77 7.37
CA LYS A 32 4.15 22.47 7.02
C LYS A 32 2.65 22.70 6.81
N ALA A 33 2.18 22.50 5.58
CA ALA A 33 0.81 22.79 5.19
C ALA A 33 -0.18 22.21 6.22
N ALA A 34 -1.19 23.01 6.58
CA ALA A 34 -2.20 22.67 7.60
C ALA A 34 -2.93 21.32 7.37
N GLY A 35 -2.80 20.72 6.19
CA GLY A 35 -3.30 19.36 5.90
C GLY A 35 -2.61 18.24 6.68
N ALA A 36 -1.34 18.39 7.09
CA ALA A 36 -0.64 17.35 7.84
C ALA A 36 -1.06 17.27 9.32
N ALA A 37 -1.69 18.31 9.87
CA ALA A 37 -2.23 18.30 11.24
C ALA A 37 -3.60 17.60 11.34
N ALA A 38 -4.26 17.34 10.20
CA ALA A 38 -5.58 16.72 10.14
C ALA A 38 -5.56 15.22 9.81
N CYS A 39 -4.41 14.69 9.36
CA CYS A 39 -4.28 13.27 9.02
C CYS A 39 -3.62 12.51 10.16
N GLY A 40 -4.30 11.49 10.68
CA GLY A 40 -3.79 10.63 11.73
C GLY A 40 -4.88 9.71 12.27
N VAL A 41 -4.61 9.07 13.41
CA VAL A 41 -5.61 8.28 14.13
C VAL A 41 -6.47 9.24 14.95
N LEU A 42 -7.72 9.44 14.52
CA LEU A 42 -8.65 10.44 15.06
C LEU A 42 -9.74 9.84 15.97
N ALA A 43 -9.67 8.55 16.25
CA ALA A 43 -10.54 7.86 17.20
C ALA A 43 -9.77 6.74 17.92
N PRO A 44 -10.18 6.34 19.13
CA PRO A 44 -9.55 5.22 19.84
C PRO A 44 -9.89 3.87 19.18
N GLY A 45 -9.16 2.82 19.59
CA GLY A 45 -9.45 1.43 19.22
C GLY A 45 -8.71 0.91 17.99
N ALA A 46 -7.88 1.73 17.35
CA ALA A 46 -6.98 1.27 16.30
C ALA A 46 -6.01 0.20 16.84
N SER A 47 -5.75 -0.84 16.03
CA SER A 47 -4.67 -1.78 16.32
C SER A 47 -3.31 -1.14 16.01
N ALA A 48 -2.22 -1.64 16.59
CA ALA A 48 -0.87 -1.13 16.29
C ALA A 48 -0.53 -1.20 14.79
N ALA A 49 -1.03 -2.20 14.06
CA ALA A 49 -0.86 -2.29 12.61
C ALA A 49 -1.67 -1.19 11.89
N ALA A 50 -2.91 -0.97 12.31
CA ALA A 50 -3.76 0.08 11.76
C ALA A 50 -3.19 1.49 12.01
N GLU A 51 -2.65 1.75 13.20
CA GLU A 51 -1.97 3.02 13.52
C GLU A 51 -0.79 3.28 12.60
N ARG A 52 0.05 2.26 12.34
CA ARG A 52 1.16 2.36 11.39
C ARG A 52 0.69 2.56 9.95
N ALA A 53 -0.39 1.88 9.54
CA ALA A 53 -0.94 2.04 8.20
C ALA A 53 -1.48 3.46 7.98
N VAL A 54 -2.26 3.96 8.95
CA VAL A 54 -2.75 5.35 8.96
C VAL A 54 -1.59 6.34 8.91
N GLY A 55 -0.57 6.15 9.75
CA GLY A 55 0.64 6.99 9.74
C GLY A 55 1.33 7.01 8.37
N ALA A 56 1.57 5.83 7.78
CA ALA A 56 2.20 5.71 6.48
C ALA A 56 1.38 6.39 5.36
N ALA A 57 0.06 6.25 5.37
CA ALA A 57 -0.80 6.95 4.41
C ALA A 57 -0.75 8.49 4.60
N CYS A 58 -0.75 8.94 5.85
CA CYS A 58 -0.69 10.36 6.18
C CYS A 58 0.63 11.03 5.83
N GLU A 59 1.74 10.29 5.79
CA GLU A 59 3.01 10.77 5.24
C GLU A 59 2.93 11.11 3.75
N GLN A 60 1.94 10.58 3.03
CA GLN A 60 1.73 10.82 1.60
C GLN A 60 0.78 11.97 1.29
N ILE A 61 0.27 12.71 2.30
CA ILE A 61 -0.59 13.87 2.06
C ILE A 61 0.12 14.87 1.12
N GLY A 62 -0.58 15.27 0.06
CA GLY A 62 -0.06 16.18 -0.96
C GLY A 62 0.73 15.50 -2.10
N VAL A 63 1.01 14.20 -2.02
CA VAL A 63 1.48 13.41 -3.17
C VAL A 63 0.37 13.32 -4.20
N TRP A 64 0.72 13.29 -5.49
CA TRP A 64 -0.27 13.23 -6.58
C TRP A 64 -1.10 11.95 -6.54
N TYR A 65 -2.37 12.08 -6.90
CA TYR A 65 -3.07 10.97 -7.51
C TYR A 65 -2.45 10.67 -8.87
N THR A 66 -2.38 9.39 -9.22
CA THR A 66 -2.11 8.97 -10.60
C THR A 66 -2.76 7.61 -10.88
N TRP A 67 -3.52 7.49 -11.96
CA TRP A 67 -4.24 6.27 -12.31
C TRP A 67 -3.29 5.08 -12.53
N GLY A 68 -3.51 3.98 -11.80
CA GLY A 68 -2.61 2.82 -11.79
C GLY A 68 -1.33 3.01 -10.97
N GLY A 69 -1.16 4.16 -10.30
CA GLY A 69 -0.03 4.43 -9.44
C GLY A 69 -0.01 3.57 -8.19
N GLY A 70 1.18 3.16 -7.73
CA GLY A 70 1.32 2.35 -6.51
C GLY A 70 1.45 0.85 -6.74
N HIS A 71 1.44 0.40 -8.00
CA HIS A 71 1.37 -1.03 -8.38
C HIS A 71 2.66 -1.58 -8.99
N GLY A 72 3.79 -0.92 -8.73
CA GLY A 72 5.12 -1.45 -9.10
C GLY A 72 5.50 -2.73 -8.35
N PRO A 73 6.66 -3.35 -8.68
CA PRO A 73 7.17 -4.54 -8.01
C PRO A 73 7.28 -4.40 -6.49
N GLN A 74 7.56 -3.19 -6.00
CA GLN A 74 7.57 -2.86 -4.58
C GLN A 74 6.44 -1.86 -4.27
N PRO A 75 5.77 -1.97 -3.12
CA PRO A 75 4.80 -0.97 -2.68
C PRO A 75 5.44 0.41 -2.52
N GLY A 76 4.86 1.43 -3.15
CA GLY A 76 5.40 2.78 -3.18
C GLY A 76 4.90 3.55 -4.40
N PRO A 77 5.11 4.88 -4.47
CA PRO A 77 4.56 5.69 -5.55
C PRO A 77 5.21 5.30 -6.88
N THR A 78 4.40 5.26 -7.93
CA THR A 78 4.86 5.00 -9.30
C THR A 78 4.22 6.01 -10.25
N TYR A 79 4.76 6.11 -11.46
CA TYR A 79 4.04 6.80 -12.54
C TYR A 79 2.82 5.97 -12.93
N GLY A 80 1.73 6.67 -13.26
CA GLY A 80 0.49 6.05 -13.71
C GLY A 80 0.41 5.98 -15.23
N GLN A 81 -0.82 5.87 -15.71
CA GLN A 81 -1.17 5.76 -17.12
C GLN A 81 -2.44 6.54 -17.41
N VAL A 82 -2.70 6.88 -18.67
CA VAL A 82 -3.97 7.51 -19.06
C VAL A 82 -5.09 6.50 -18.91
N ASP A 83 -6.14 6.87 -18.17
CA ASP A 83 -7.44 6.21 -18.23
C ASP A 83 -8.21 6.77 -19.43
N PRO A 84 -8.50 5.94 -20.47
CA PRO A 84 -9.23 6.43 -21.64
C PRO A 84 -10.67 6.87 -21.35
N SER A 85 -11.21 6.53 -20.18
CA SER A 85 -12.55 6.94 -19.74
C SER A 85 -12.55 8.23 -18.91
N ASP A 86 -11.39 8.73 -18.48
CA ASP A 86 -11.24 9.92 -17.65
C ASP A 86 -10.24 10.92 -18.30
N PRO A 87 -10.71 12.03 -18.89
CA PRO A 87 -9.83 13.03 -19.50
C PRO A 87 -8.89 13.71 -18.49
N ASP A 88 -9.22 13.74 -17.20
CA ASP A 88 -8.38 14.36 -16.17
C ASP A 88 -7.10 13.53 -15.89
N SER A 89 -7.07 12.27 -16.36
CA SER A 89 -5.92 11.36 -16.28
C SER A 89 -4.83 11.65 -17.31
N ALA A 90 -5.01 12.63 -18.21
CA ALA A 90 -4.06 12.92 -19.29
C ALA A 90 -2.61 13.16 -18.81
N HIS A 91 -2.44 13.69 -17.61
CA HIS A 91 -1.13 13.98 -16.99
C HIS A 91 -0.66 12.92 -15.98
N ASP A 92 -1.41 11.84 -15.79
CA ASP A 92 -1.04 10.78 -14.84
C ASP A 92 0.26 10.06 -15.20
N PRO A 93 0.61 9.83 -16.49
CA PRO A 93 1.94 9.33 -16.86
C PRO A 93 3.11 10.22 -16.42
N GLU A 94 2.86 11.50 -16.12
CA GLU A 94 3.87 12.49 -15.71
C GLU A 94 3.93 12.66 -14.18
N ARG A 95 2.96 12.09 -13.46
CA ARG A 95 2.79 12.25 -12.01
C ARG A 95 3.25 11.00 -11.28
N LEU A 96 4.26 11.15 -10.43
CA LEU A 96 4.67 10.11 -9.49
C LEU A 96 3.72 10.13 -8.28
N GLY A 97 2.99 9.02 -8.06
CA GLY A 97 1.93 9.02 -7.05
C GLY A 97 1.24 7.66 -6.86
N PHE A 98 0.00 7.73 -6.40
CA PHE A 98 -0.82 6.56 -6.10
C PHE A 98 -2.22 6.68 -6.70
N ASP A 99 -2.81 5.55 -7.08
CA ASP A 99 -4.28 5.41 -7.12
C ASP A 99 -4.82 5.01 -5.74
N CYS A 100 -6.16 4.88 -5.64
CA CYS A 100 -6.84 4.58 -4.38
C CYS A 100 -6.31 3.29 -3.70
N SER A 101 -6.20 2.22 -4.48
CA SER A 101 -5.72 0.92 -4.02
C SER A 101 -4.20 0.88 -3.83
N GLY A 102 -3.44 1.63 -4.63
CA GLY A 102 -1.99 1.78 -4.50
C GLY A 102 -1.59 2.42 -3.18
N LEU A 103 -2.34 3.44 -2.74
CA LEU A 103 -2.14 4.07 -1.43
C LEU A 103 -2.42 3.08 -0.28
N VAL A 104 -3.52 2.33 -0.36
CA VAL A 104 -3.87 1.29 0.64
C VAL A 104 -2.80 0.21 0.70
N ARG A 105 -2.36 -0.31 -0.46
CA ARG A 105 -1.29 -1.31 -0.60
C ARG A 105 -0.03 -0.82 0.10
N TYR A 106 0.43 0.40 -0.22
CA TYR A 106 1.60 1.00 0.39
C TYR A 106 1.48 1.12 1.91
N ALA A 107 0.36 1.69 2.39
CA ALA A 107 0.14 1.94 3.81
C ALA A 107 0.22 0.65 4.64
N TYR A 108 -0.51 -0.38 4.21
CA TYR A 108 -0.50 -1.67 4.91
C TYR A 108 0.81 -2.43 4.73
N ALA A 109 1.47 -2.29 3.58
CA ALA A 109 2.77 -2.92 3.39
C ALA A 109 3.84 -2.38 4.35
N ARG A 110 3.84 -1.05 4.54
CA ARG A 110 4.69 -0.38 5.54
C ARG A 110 4.32 -0.78 6.97
N ALA A 111 3.05 -1.01 7.25
CA ALA A 111 2.57 -1.37 8.58
C ALA A 111 2.98 -2.78 9.02
N VAL A 112 3.06 -3.74 8.09
CA VAL A 112 3.28 -5.17 8.43
C VAL A 112 4.58 -5.76 7.91
N GLY A 113 5.33 -5.05 7.05
CA GLY A 113 6.62 -5.52 6.54
C GLY A 113 6.52 -6.55 5.41
N GLY A 114 5.43 -6.55 4.63
CA GLY A 114 5.17 -7.41 3.48
C GLY A 114 4.11 -6.78 2.57
N ASP A 115 3.61 -7.46 1.53
CA ASP A 115 2.58 -6.91 0.62
C ASP A 115 1.23 -7.66 0.77
N PRO A 116 0.45 -7.38 1.83
CA PRO A 116 -0.76 -8.14 2.16
C PRO A 116 -1.97 -7.77 1.29
N LEU A 117 -1.93 -6.63 0.60
CA LEU A 117 -3.07 -6.00 -0.07
C LEU A 117 -2.72 -5.62 -1.52
N SER A 118 -2.11 -6.55 -2.27
CA SER A 118 -1.83 -6.34 -3.69
C SER A 118 -3.11 -6.32 -4.53
N GLY A 119 -3.04 -5.69 -5.71
CA GLY A 119 -4.15 -5.60 -6.64
C GLY A 119 -5.04 -4.37 -6.40
N ASN A 120 -6.16 -4.30 -7.12
CA ASN A 120 -7.05 -3.15 -7.11
C ASN A 120 -7.99 -3.14 -5.89
N ALA A 121 -8.85 -2.11 -5.83
CA ALA A 121 -9.83 -1.92 -4.74
C ALA A 121 -10.74 -3.14 -4.53
N TYR A 122 -11.17 -3.82 -5.61
CA TYR A 122 -11.94 -5.05 -5.53
C TYR A 122 -11.18 -6.18 -4.83
N HIS A 123 -9.93 -6.44 -5.22
CA HIS A 123 -9.12 -7.49 -4.59
C HIS A 123 -8.88 -7.18 -3.10
N GLN A 124 -8.61 -5.92 -2.75
CA GLN A 124 -8.36 -5.51 -1.37
C GLN A 124 -9.61 -5.66 -0.48
N PHE A 125 -10.77 -5.27 -0.98
CA PHE A 125 -12.04 -5.43 -0.26
C PHE A 125 -12.44 -6.90 -0.07
N HIS A 126 -12.00 -7.79 -0.97
CA HIS A 126 -12.25 -9.24 -0.88
C HIS A 126 -11.08 -10.04 -0.31
N SER A 127 -10.00 -9.35 0.10
CA SER A 127 -8.75 -9.94 0.54
C SER A 127 -8.96 -10.98 1.65
N PRO A 128 -8.16 -12.04 1.70
CA PRO A 128 -8.19 -12.97 2.82
C PRO A 128 -7.70 -12.36 4.13
N GLN A 129 -7.08 -11.20 4.10
CA GLN A 129 -6.72 -10.47 5.31
C GLN A 129 -7.93 -9.82 5.97
N VAL A 130 -9.10 -9.80 5.32
CA VAL A 130 -10.33 -9.29 5.92
C VAL A 130 -10.84 -10.24 7.01
N ASN A 131 -10.84 -9.79 8.27
CA ASN A 131 -11.42 -10.55 9.38
C ASN A 131 -12.78 -10.02 9.85
N GLN A 132 -13.19 -8.83 9.42
CA GLN A 132 -14.49 -8.27 9.73
C GLN A 132 -15.02 -7.48 8.54
N ARG A 133 -16.32 -7.62 8.27
CA ARG A 133 -17.04 -6.87 7.23
C ARG A 133 -18.16 -6.06 7.86
N PHE A 134 -18.35 -4.84 7.37
CA PHE A 134 -19.40 -3.92 7.79
C PHE A 134 -20.24 -3.53 6.58
N THR A 135 -21.55 -3.61 6.71
CA THR A 135 -22.48 -3.25 5.64
C THR A 135 -22.59 -1.74 5.49
N ALA A 136 -22.98 -1.27 4.31
CA ALA A 136 -23.22 0.15 4.05
C ALA A 136 -24.19 0.80 5.08
N ALA A 137 -25.22 0.06 5.48
CA ALA A 137 -26.22 0.51 6.44
C ALA A 137 -25.66 0.79 7.85
N GLN A 138 -24.53 0.18 8.21
CA GLN A 138 -23.87 0.44 9.50
C GLN A 138 -23.11 1.77 9.53
N GLY A 139 -22.84 2.36 8.36
CA GLY A 139 -22.10 3.62 8.25
C GLY A 139 -20.72 3.55 8.88
N THR A 140 -20.32 4.61 9.59
CA THR A 140 -19.03 4.70 10.30
C THR A 140 -19.09 4.25 11.76
N GLY A 141 -20.28 3.97 12.31
CA GLY A 141 -20.48 3.69 13.73
C GLY A 141 -19.60 2.57 14.31
N PRO A 142 -19.47 1.40 13.64
CA PRO A 142 -18.64 0.30 14.15
C PRO A 142 -17.17 0.36 13.69
N LEU A 143 -16.81 1.37 12.90
CA LEU A 143 -15.50 1.44 12.27
C LEU A 143 -14.45 1.98 13.23
N LEU A 144 -13.24 1.46 13.08
CA LEU A 144 -12.04 1.86 13.82
C LEU A 144 -11.03 2.40 12.82
N PRO A 145 -10.14 3.33 13.23
CA PRO A 145 -9.11 3.82 12.33
C PRO A 145 -8.28 2.67 11.77
N GLY A 146 -7.98 2.75 10.47
CA GLY A 146 -7.37 1.68 9.68
C GLY A 146 -8.35 0.83 8.88
N ASP A 147 -9.64 0.78 9.25
CA ASP A 147 -10.63 0.07 8.43
C ASP A 147 -10.68 0.64 7.01
N LEU A 148 -10.86 -0.22 6.02
CA LEU A 148 -10.93 0.18 4.61
C LEU A 148 -12.39 0.40 4.21
N LEU A 149 -12.69 1.63 3.78
CA LEU A 149 -13.99 2.03 3.24
C LEU A 149 -14.00 1.76 1.74
N ALA A 150 -15.11 1.26 1.19
CA ALA A 150 -15.19 0.91 -0.23
C ALA A 150 -16.44 1.48 -0.92
N TRP A 151 -16.29 1.83 -2.19
CA TRP A 151 -17.38 2.26 -3.07
C TRP A 151 -17.43 1.42 -4.34
N GLY A 152 -18.63 1.05 -4.73
CA GLY A 152 -18.94 0.30 -5.93
C GLY A 152 -20.29 -0.40 -5.86
N SER A 153 -20.72 -0.92 -7.00
CA SER A 153 -22.04 -1.55 -7.17
C SER A 153 -21.95 -2.79 -8.06
N GLY A 154 -22.98 -3.64 -8.02
CA GLY A 154 -23.06 -4.82 -8.89
C GLY A 154 -21.94 -5.85 -8.68
N GLY A 155 -21.33 -5.88 -7.49
CA GLY A 155 -20.18 -6.75 -7.20
C GLY A 155 -18.84 -6.21 -7.67
N SER A 156 -18.76 -4.96 -8.16
CA SER A 156 -17.51 -4.25 -8.42
C SER A 156 -17.19 -3.28 -7.28
N ILE A 157 -15.90 -2.99 -7.08
CA ILE A 157 -15.40 -1.93 -6.20
C ILE A 157 -14.42 -1.09 -7.00
N HIS A 158 -14.74 0.19 -7.18
CA HIS A 158 -13.91 1.12 -7.97
C HIS A 158 -13.08 2.07 -7.10
N HIS A 159 -13.48 2.28 -5.84
CA HIS A 159 -12.75 3.14 -4.91
C HIS A 159 -12.58 2.52 -3.54
N ILE A 160 -11.45 2.78 -2.90
CA ILE A 160 -11.12 2.33 -1.54
C ILE A 160 -10.32 3.40 -0.81
N ALA A 161 -10.57 3.57 0.49
CA ALA A 161 -9.90 4.57 1.34
C ALA A 161 -9.65 4.04 2.75
N ILE A 162 -8.72 4.66 3.50
CA ILE A 162 -8.41 4.28 4.88
C ILE A 162 -9.18 5.20 5.83
N TYR A 163 -10.02 4.61 6.68
CA TYR A 163 -10.74 5.35 7.71
C TYR A 163 -9.78 5.87 8.78
N LEU A 164 -9.91 7.13 9.15
CA LEU A 164 -9.08 7.78 10.17
C LEU A 164 -9.76 7.84 11.53
N GLY A 165 -11.05 7.53 11.63
CA GLY A 165 -11.87 7.88 12.79
C GLY A 165 -12.57 9.23 12.61
N ALA A 166 -13.49 9.55 13.53
CA ALA A 166 -14.19 10.85 13.57
C ALA A 166 -14.88 11.25 12.24
N GLY A 167 -15.31 10.26 11.44
CA GLY A 167 -15.96 10.52 10.15
C GLY A 167 -15.00 11.01 9.05
N LYS A 168 -13.69 10.85 9.23
CA LYS A 168 -12.66 11.23 8.24
C LYS A 168 -12.00 10.01 7.61
N MET A 169 -11.44 10.19 6.42
CA MET A 169 -10.64 9.20 5.71
C MET A 169 -9.48 9.85 4.98
N VAL A 170 -8.40 9.10 4.77
CA VAL A 170 -7.33 9.48 3.83
C VAL A 170 -7.52 8.71 2.52
N GLU A 171 -7.43 9.42 1.40
CA GLU A 171 -7.68 8.84 0.09
C GLU A 171 -6.80 9.46 -1.00
N ALA A 172 -6.48 8.63 -2.00
CA ALA A 172 -6.12 9.07 -3.34
C ALA A 172 -7.41 8.98 -4.17
N ARG A 173 -8.10 10.12 -4.36
CA ARG A 173 -9.49 10.12 -4.85
C ARG A 173 -9.60 9.92 -6.36
N GLU A 174 -9.01 10.81 -7.14
CA GLU A 174 -9.23 10.91 -8.58
C GLU A 174 -8.12 11.72 -9.26
N SER A 175 -8.01 11.58 -10.58
CA SER A 175 -7.04 12.27 -11.43
C SER A 175 -7.06 13.78 -11.22
N GLY A 176 -5.91 14.43 -11.33
CA GLY A 176 -5.78 15.88 -11.10
C GLY A 176 -5.78 16.31 -9.63
N THR A 177 -6.07 15.40 -8.69
CA THR A 177 -6.04 15.69 -7.25
C THR A 177 -4.77 15.20 -6.57
N ARG A 178 -4.64 15.49 -5.28
CA ARG A 178 -3.56 15.00 -4.42
C ARG A 178 -4.16 14.21 -3.27
N ILE A 179 -3.37 13.31 -2.70
CA ILE A 179 -3.75 12.57 -1.50
C ILE A 179 -4.13 13.57 -0.41
N THR A 180 -5.33 13.38 0.14
CA THR A 180 -5.97 14.32 1.05
C THR A 180 -6.74 13.60 2.14
N VAL A 181 -7.08 14.34 3.18
CA VAL A 181 -8.11 13.95 4.14
C VAL A 181 -9.45 14.47 3.65
N SER A 182 -10.47 13.62 3.70
CA SER A 182 -11.84 13.92 3.31
C SER A 182 -12.82 13.51 4.40
N ASP A 183 -14.01 14.11 4.39
CA ASP A 183 -15.17 13.54 5.06
C ASP A 183 -15.59 12.22 4.40
N VAL A 184 -15.97 11.24 5.23
CA VAL A 184 -16.49 9.96 4.73
C VAL A 184 -17.81 10.19 4.02
N ARG A 185 -17.89 9.68 2.79
CA ARG A 185 -19.09 9.76 1.94
C ARG A 185 -19.87 8.45 2.03
N LEU A 186 -21.02 8.47 2.69
CA LEU A 186 -21.87 7.29 2.88
C LEU A 186 -23.02 7.17 1.86
N GLY A 187 -23.23 8.19 1.02
CA GLY A 187 -24.25 8.18 -0.03
C GLY A 187 -23.78 7.49 -1.31
N GLY A 188 -24.70 7.32 -2.26
CA GLY A 188 -24.41 6.73 -3.56
C GLY A 188 -24.16 5.23 -3.45
N ASP A 189 -23.00 4.79 -3.93
CA ASP A 189 -22.60 3.40 -4.02
C ASP A 189 -21.58 2.99 -2.94
N TYR A 190 -21.66 3.60 -1.75
CA TYR A 190 -20.91 3.13 -0.60
C TYR A 190 -21.25 1.65 -0.33
N ALA A 191 -20.25 0.78 -0.45
CA ALA A 191 -20.40 -0.67 -0.36
C ALA A 191 -20.23 -1.19 1.07
N GLY A 192 -19.81 -0.33 2.01
CA GLY A 192 -19.44 -0.70 3.37
C GLY A 192 -17.95 -0.63 3.60
N ALA A 193 -17.48 -1.37 4.62
CA ALA A 193 -16.08 -1.35 5.02
C ALA A 193 -15.58 -2.73 5.45
N VAL A 194 -14.26 -2.88 5.48
CA VAL A 194 -13.58 -4.09 5.96
C VAL A 194 -12.48 -3.76 6.95
N ARG A 195 -12.32 -4.64 7.95
CA ARG A 195 -11.19 -4.61 8.87
C ARG A 195 -10.15 -5.63 8.43
N ILE A 196 -8.89 -5.20 8.45
CA ILE A 196 -7.75 -6.03 8.09
C ILE A 196 -7.14 -6.64 9.36
N ALA A 197 -6.92 -7.96 9.32
CA ALA A 197 -6.22 -8.69 10.35
C ALA A 197 -4.72 -8.38 10.33
N PRO A 198 -4.07 -8.25 11.50
CA PRO A 198 -2.61 -8.13 11.57
C PRO A 198 -1.87 -9.45 11.26
N ALA A 199 -2.57 -10.58 11.11
CA ALA A 199 -1.99 -11.88 10.80
C ALA A 199 -2.76 -12.57 9.66
N ALA A 200 -2.05 -13.38 8.87
CA ALA A 200 -2.60 -14.08 7.72
C ALA A 200 -3.70 -15.07 8.15
N ALA A 201 -4.89 -14.97 7.54
CA ALA A 201 -6.01 -15.84 7.85
C ALA A 201 -5.70 -17.32 7.54
N PRO A 202 -6.37 -18.30 8.18
CA PRO A 202 -6.23 -19.71 7.83
C PRO A 202 -6.46 -19.96 6.34
N GLY A 203 -5.67 -20.86 5.74
CA GLY A 203 -5.74 -21.16 4.30
C GLY A 203 -5.11 -20.09 3.40
N THR A 204 -4.30 -19.19 3.97
CA THR A 204 -3.47 -18.26 3.20
C THR A 204 -2.05 -18.76 3.02
N PHE A 205 -1.51 -18.49 1.85
CA PHE A 205 -0.17 -18.88 1.43
C PHE A 205 0.56 -17.68 0.84
N SER A 206 1.89 -17.69 0.89
CA SER A 206 2.72 -16.71 0.20
C SER A 206 3.14 -17.28 -1.14
N THR A 207 2.99 -16.52 -2.21
CA THR A 207 3.66 -16.82 -3.47
C THR A 207 5.15 -16.46 -3.38
N TRP A 208 5.92 -16.86 -4.38
CA TRP A 208 7.30 -16.42 -4.60
C TRP A 208 7.51 -16.04 -6.07
N GLY A 209 8.65 -15.39 -6.33
CA GLY A 209 8.98 -14.86 -7.65
C GLY A 209 8.36 -13.49 -7.92
N THR A 210 8.58 -13.01 -9.14
CA THR A 210 8.07 -11.75 -9.69
C THR A 210 7.36 -12.02 -11.00
N ASP A 211 6.38 -11.18 -11.34
CA ASP A 211 5.60 -11.27 -12.59
C ASP A 211 4.89 -12.63 -12.79
N VAL A 212 4.41 -13.21 -11.69
CA VAL A 212 3.64 -14.46 -11.71
C VAL A 212 2.23 -14.17 -12.19
N TRP A 213 1.83 -14.83 -13.28
CA TRP A 213 0.49 -14.70 -13.83
C TRP A 213 -0.46 -15.76 -13.29
N THR A 214 -1.69 -15.34 -12.97
CA THR A 214 -2.83 -16.23 -12.75
C THR A 214 -3.62 -16.40 -14.05
N HIS A 215 -4.39 -17.47 -14.11
CA HIS A 215 -4.96 -18.01 -15.34
C HIS A 215 -6.45 -18.32 -15.17
N LYS A 216 -7.24 -18.20 -16.24
CA LYS A 216 -8.69 -18.43 -16.15
C LYS A 216 -9.04 -19.88 -15.88
N GLU A 217 -8.23 -20.78 -16.44
CA GLU A 217 -8.27 -22.23 -16.25
C GLU A 217 -6.91 -22.70 -15.70
N PRO A 218 -6.79 -23.91 -15.14
CA PRO A 218 -5.52 -24.45 -14.62
C PRO A 218 -4.58 -24.89 -15.77
N SER A 219 -4.27 -23.95 -16.65
CA SER A 219 -3.43 -24.13 -17.83
C SER A 219 -2.69 -22.83 -18.14
N THR A 220 -1.41 -22.95 -18.50
CA THR A 220 -0.56 -21.81 -18.86
C THR A 220 -0.97 -21.17 -20.19
N THR A 221 -1.69 -21.90 -21.03
CA THR A 221 -2.23 -21.43 -22.31
C THR A 221 -3.57 -20.72 -22.18
N SER A 222 -4.24 -20.84 -21.02
CA SER A 222 -5.50 -20.16 -20.78
C SER A 222 -5.32 -18.66 -20.55
N PRO A 223 -6.36 -17.84 -20.77
CA PRO A 223 -6.28 -16.40 -20.60
C PRO A 223 -5.71 -15.99 -19.24
N ARG A 224 -4.75 -15.06 -19.25
CA ARG A 224 -4.19 -14.47 -18.04
C ARG A 224 -5.23 -13.58 -17.38
N VAL A 225 -5.35 -13.66 -16.05
CA VAL A 225 -6.33 -12.89 -15.28
C VAL A 225 -5.66 -11.78 -14.48
N HIS A 226 -4.65 -12.12 -13.66
CA HIS A 226 -3.97 -11.14 -12.82
C HIS A 226 -2.46 -11.40 -12.76
N ARG A 227 -1.67 -10.34 -12.66
CA ARG A 227 -0.21 -10.42 -12.49
C ARG A 227 0.15 -10.06 -11.07
N PHE A 228 0.82 -10.96 -10.36
CA PHE A 228 1.51 -10.64 -9.11
C PHE A 228 2.89 -10.07 -9.45
N PRO A 229 3.13 -8.76 -9.19
CA PRO A 229 4.40 -8.13 -9.53
C PRO A 229 5.53 -8.56 -8.58
N GLY A 230 5.20 -9.23 -7.48
CA GLY A 230 6.13 -9.80 -6.51
C GLY A 230 5.44 -10.83 -5.60
N PRO A 231 6.09 -11.27 -4.52
CA PRO A 231 5.50 -12.16 -3.53
C PRO A 231 4.21 -11.58 -2.93
N THR A 232 3.13 -12.34 -3.04
CA THR A 232 1.78 -11.94 -2.66
C THR A 232 1.19 -12.96 -1.69
N THR A 233 0.43 -12.49 -0.70
CA THR A 233 -0.38 -13.39 0.12
C THR A 233 -1.69 -13.72 -0.59
N VAL A 234 -1.97 -15.00 -0.79
CA VAL A 234 -3.15 -15.51 -1.51
C VAL A 234 -3.94 -16.47 -0.64
N ARG A 235 -5.26 -16.53 -0.82
CA ARG A 235 -6.09 -17.61 -0.27
C ARG A 235 -6.23 -18.70 -1.31
N VAL A 236 -6.09 -19.95 -0.88
CA VAL A 236 -6.38 -21.09 -1.73
C VAL A 236 -7.69 -21.71 -1.27
N GLU A 237 -8.71 -21.71 -2.13
CA GLU A 237 -9.99 -22.34 -1.81
C GLU A 237 -9.93 -23.86 -2.00
N CYS A 238 -9.32 -24.29 -3.10
CA CYS A 238 -9.12 -25.69 -3.45
C CYS A 238 -7.97 -25.82 -4.45
N GLN A 239 -7.50 -27.05 -4.65
CA GLN A 239 -6.46 -27.38 -5.64
C GLN A 239 -6.81 -28.63 -6.45
N LYS A 240 -6.22 -28.82 -7.63
CA LYS A 240 -6.38 -30.03 -8.45
C LYS A 240 -5.16 -30.30 -9.33
N HIS A 241 -5.07 -31.53 -9.82
CA HIS A 241 -4.10 -31.90 -10.87
C HIS A 241 -4.61 -31.42 -12.24
N ALA A 242 -3.74 -30.78 -13.01
CA ALA A 242 -4.04 -30.28 -14.36
C ALA A 242 -2.76 -30.23 -15.22
N GLU A 243 -2.56 -29.20 -16.04
CA GLU A 243 -1.39 -29.09 -16.92
C GLU A 243 -0.08 -29.12 -16.08
N PRO A 244 0.87 -30.03 -16.37
CA PRO A 244 2.17 -30.00 -15.72
C PRO A 244 2.97 -28.77 -16.16
N VAL A 245 3.42 -27.96 -15.19
CA VAL A 245 4.24 -26.78 -15.44
C VAL A 245 5.67 -27.06 -15.03
N THR A 246 6.63 -26.73 -15.90
CA THR A 246 8.06 -26.79 -15.59
C THR A 246 8.64 -25.39 -15.50
N ALA A 247 9.21 -25.04 -14.35
CA ALA A 247 9.92 -23.78 -14.12
C ALA A 247 11.15 -24.04 -13.25
N GLU A 248 12.27 -23.39 -13.58
CA GLU A 248 13.52 -23.46 -12.80
C GLU A 248 14.02 -24.89 -12.50
N GLY A 249 13.74 -25.84 -13.39
CA GLY A 249 14.13 -27.25 -13.24
C GLY A 249 13.18 -28.09 -12.40
N TYR A 250 12.07 -27.53 -11.91
CA TYR A 250 11.01 -28.24 -11.18
C TYR A 250 9.79 -28.42 -12.07
N THR A 251 9.14 -29.57 -11.98
CA THR A 251 7.86 -29.85 -12.63
C THR A 251 6.79 -30.11 -11.57
N ASN A 252 5.65 -29.45 -11.68
CA ASN A 252 4.50 -29.65 -10.80
C ASN A 252 3.19 -29.56 -11.61
N ASP A 253 2.26 -30.48 -11.37
CA ASP A 253 0.95 -30.54 -12.02
C ASP A 253 -0.20 -30.04 -11.14
N ALA A 254 0.09 -29.61 -9.91
CA ALA A 254 -0.89 -29.07 -9.00
C ALA A 254 -1.19 -27.60 -9.31
N TRP A 255 -2.48 -27.27 -9.34
CA TRP A 255 -3.02 -25.93 -9.53
C TRP A 255 -3.99 -25.58 -8.43
N SER A 256 -3.88 -24.37 -7.91
CA SER A 256 -4.71 -23.81 -6.84
C SER A 256 -5.66 -22.75 -7.38
N TYR A 257 -6.91 -22.79 -6.93
CA TYR A 257 -7.92 -21.77 -7.22
C TYR A 257 -7.88 -20.64 -6.19
N LEU A 258 -7.78 -19.40 -6.67
CA LEU A 258 -7.73 -18.17 -5.89
C LEU A 258 -9.08 -17.44 -6.02
N PRO A 259 -9.99 -17.55 -5.05
CA PRO A 259 -11.36 -17.05 -5.20
C PRO A 259 -11.44 -15.53 -5.35
N GLU A 260 -10.52 -14.77 -4.75
CA GLU A 260 -10.48 -13.31 -4.85
C GLU A 260 -10.16 -12.80 -6.26
N TYR A 261 -9.42 -13.61 -7.02
CA TYR A 261 -9.03 -13.29 -8.39
C TYR A 261 -9.90 -14.02 -9.42
N GLY A 262 -10.74 -14.97 -8.98
CA GLY A 262 -11.50 -15.84 -9.87
C GLY A 262 -10.61 -16.61 -10.86
N ALA A 263 -9.41 -17.00 -10.41
CA ALA A 263 -8.32 -17.47 -11.26
C ALA A 263 -7.53 -18.61 -10.62
N TRP A 264 -6.79 -19.33 -11.45
CA TRP A 264 -5.90 -20.43 -11.09
C TRP A 264 -4.44 -19.98 -11.10
N ILE A 265 -3.65 -20.56 -10.20
CA ILE A 265 -2.19 -20.43 -10.18
C ILE A 265 -1.59 -21.82 -10.05
N THR A 266 -0.49 -22.08 -10.75
CA THR A 266 0.27 -23.31 -10.55
C THR A 266 0.96 -23.26 -9.19
N ASN A 267 0.90 -24.37 -8.44
CA ASN A 267 1.51 -24.47 -7.11
C ASN A 267 3.02 -24.32 -7.14
N ILE A 268 3.67 -24.40 -8.31
CA ILE A 268 5.11 -24.13 -8.43
C ILE A 268 5.47 -22.74 -7.89
N TYR A 269 4.57 -21.75 -7.96
CA TYR A 269 4.78 -20.39 -7.46
C TYR A 269 4.22 -20.14 -6.06
N ILE A 270 3.66 -21.15 -5.39
CA ILE A 270 3.19 -21.04 -4.00
C ILE A 270 4.26 -21.64 -3.09
N LYS A 271 4.66 -20.91 -2.04
CA LYS A 271 5.60 -21.44 -1.04
C LYS A 271 4.92 -22.58 -0.27
N GLY A 272 5.53 -23.76 -0.31
CA GLY A 272 5.02 -24.94 0.37
C GLY A 272 5.37 -26.23 -0.37
N PRO A 273 4.77 -27.36 0.02
CA PRO A 273 4.84 -28.60 -0.75
C PRO A 273 4.17 -28.46 -2.12
N ALA A 274 4.52 -29.35 -3.06
CA ALA A 274 3.96 -29.34 -4.42
C ALA A 274 2.42 -29.42 -4.43
N TRP A 275 1.86 -30.22 -3.52
CA TRP A 275 0.44 -30.27 -3.19
C TRP A 275 0.26 -29.69 -1.78
N LEU A 276 -0.57 -28.66 -1.63
CA LEU A 276 -0.67 -27.90 -0.39
C LEU A 276 -1.42 -28.68 0.70
N ASP A 277 -0.81 -28.81 1.87
CA ASP A 277 -1.44 -29.47 3.01
C ASP A 277 -2.66 -28.67 3.52
N GLY A 278 -3.73 -29.38 3.91
CA GLY A 278 -4.94 -28.76 4.45
C GLY A 278 -5.83 -28.05 3.42
N VAL A 279 -5.44 -28.04 2.14
CA VAL A 279 -6.26 -27.52 1.04
C VAL A 279 -7.03 -28.66 0.39
N ARG A 280 -8.36 -28.51 0.30
CA ARG A 280 -9.26 -29.50 -0.32
C ARG A 280 -9.00 -29.65 -1.82
N THR A 281 -9.34 -30.81 -2.38
CA THR A 281 -9.38 -31.01 -3.83
C THR A 281 -10.59 -30.26 -4.43
N CYS A 282 -10.39 -29.59 -5.57
CA CYS A 282 -11.50 -29.00 -6.33
C CYS A 282 -12.40 -30.09 -6.92
N PRO A 283 -13.70 -29.81 -7.12
CA PRO A 283 -14.59 -30.71 -7.84
C PRO A 283 -14.16 -30.93 -9.29
#